data_AF-A0A940NLP7-F1
#
_entry.id   AF-A0A940NLP7-F1
#
_cell.length_a   1.000
_cell.length_b   1.000
_cell.length_c   1.000
_cell.angle_alpha   90.00
_cell.angle_beta   90.00
_cell.angle_gamma   90.00
#
_symmetry.space_group_name_H-M   'P 1'
#
loop_
_entity.id
_entity.type
_entity.pdbx_description
1 polymer ?
#
loop_
_entity_poly.entity_id
_entity_poly.type
_entity_poly.pdbx_seq_one_letter_code
_entity_poly.pdbx_strand_id
1 'polypeptide(L)' 'MSYTAPIKDMMFVMQELAALEEVAALPGFEEANADTAQAVLEESAKLCGEVLAPLNVEGD' A
#
# COMPACT_ATOMS: atom_id res chain seq x y z
N MET A 1 6.87 4.14 -19.48
CA MET A 1 6.15 2.97 -18.92
C MET A 1 5.22 3.47 -17.84
N SER A 2 3.92 3.13 -17.86
CA SER A 2 3.04 3.44 -16.73
C SER A 2 3.17 2.34 -15.69
N TYR A 3 3.65 2.67 -14.50
CA TYR A 3 3.58 1.78 -13.34
C TYR A 3 2.19 1.91 -12.71
N THR A 4 1.52 0.78 -12.48
CA THR A 4 0.23 0.72 -11.79
C THR A 4 0.37 -0.24 -10.62
N ALA A 5 0.23 0.27 -9.39
CA ALA A 5 0.31 -0.56 -8.19
C ALA A 5 -0.92 -1.48 -8.07
N PRO A 6 -0.74 -2.78 -7.75
CA PRO A 6 -1.84 -3.73 -7.59
C PRO A 6 -2.49 -3.62 -6.21
N ILE A 7 -3.07 -2.46 -5.88
CA ILE A 7 -3.60 -2.15 -4.53
C ILE A 7 -4.61 -3.21 -4.04
N LYS A 8 -5.48 -3.71 -4.93
CA LYS A 8 -6.48 -4.73 -4.58
C LYS A 8 -5.83 -6.01 -4.04
N ASP A 9 -4.79 -6.48 -4.70
CA ASP A 9 -4.08 -7.70 -4.29
C ASP A 9 -3.30 -7.46 -3.00
N MET A 10 -2.70 -6.27 -2.84
CA MET A 10 -2.02 -5.89 -1.60
C MET A 10 -2.99 -5.86 -0.41
N MET A 11 -4.17 -5.26 -0.58
CA MET A 11 -5.21 -5.24 0.45
C MET A 11 -5.73 -6.64 0.78
N PHE A 12 -5.95 -7.47 -0.23
CA PHE A 12 -6.32 -8.88 -0.04
C PHE A 12 -5.29 -9.62 0.83
N VAL A 13 -4.00 -9.48 0.52
CA VAL A 13 -2.93 -10.11 1.31
C VAL A 13 -2.94 -9.60 2.76
N MET A 14 -3.11 -8.29 2.95
CA MET A 14 -3.12 -7.71 4.30
C MET A 14 -4.31 -8.23 5.13
N GLN A 15 -5.49 -8.31 4.53
CA GLN A 15 -6.72 -8.74 5.22
C GLN A 15 -6.76 -10.26 5.43
N GLU A 16 -6.51 -11.05 4.38
CA GLU A 16 -6.77 -12.50 4.37
C GLU A 16 -5.56 -13.35 4.78
N LEU A 17 -4.34 -12.82 4.66
CA LEU A 17 -3.11 -13.57 4.94
C LEU A 17 -2.30 -13.01 6.10
N ALA A 18 -2.30 -11.68 6.28
CA ALA A 18 -1.52 -11.01 7.31
C ALA A 18 -2.31 -10.69 8.60
N ALA A 19 -3.60 -11.05 8.64
CA ALA A 19 -4.50 -10.82 9.78
C ALA A 19 -4.48 -9.36 10.27
N LEU A 20 -4.67 -8.40 9.34
CA LEU A 20 -4.60 -6.96 9.65
C LEU A 20 -5.49 -6.55 10.83
N GLU A 21 -6.68 -7.16 10.98
CA GLU A 21 -7.56 -6.89 12.12
C GLU A 21 -6.95 -7.31 13.46
N GLU A 22 -6.23 -8.43 13.50
CA GLU A 22 -5.52 -8.87 14.71
C GLU A 22 -4.36 -7.94 15.05
N VAL A 23 -3.67 -7.43 14.03
CA VAL A 23 -2.62 -6.41 14.20
C VAL A 23 -3.21 -5.12 14.78
N ALA A 24 -4.35 -4.67 14.26
CA ALA A 24 -5.03 -3.48 14.75
C ALA A 24 -5.52 -3.60 16.20
N ALA A 25 -5.72 -4.82 16.70
CA ALA A 25 -6.10 -5.08 18.08
C ALA A 25 -4.92 -5.03 19.07
N LEU A 26 -3.68 -4.96 18.59
CA LEU A 26 -2.50 -4.85 19.45
C LEU A 26 -2.36 -3.45 20.03
N PRO A 27 -1.96 -3.31 21.32
CA PRO A 27 -1.70 -2.01 21.92
C PRO A 27 -0.68 -1.19 21.12
N GLY A 28 -1.05 0.02 20.71
CA GLY A 28 -0.23 0.92 19.90
C GLY A 28 -0.35 0.75 18.39
N PHE A 29 -1.21 -0.16 17.91
CA PHE A 29 -1.49 -0.40 16.49
C PHE A 29 -2.94 -0.13 16.10
N GLU A 30 -3.69 0.61 16.92
CA GLU A 30 -5.12 0.84 16.74
C GLU A 30 -5.47 1.50 15.39
N GLU A 31 -4.53 2.28 14.85
CA GLU A 31 -4.64 2.96 13.55
C GLU A 31 -4.23 2.07 12.35
N ALA A 32 -3.71 0.87 12.58
CA ALA A 32 -3.33 -0.08 11.52
C ALA A 32 -4.56 -0.83 10.96
N ASN A 33 -5.64 -0.10 10.69
CA ASN A 33 -6.89 -0.64 10.16
C ASN A 33 -6.93 -0.62 8.61
N ALA A 34 -7.93 -1.28 8.04
CA ALA A 34 -8.08 -1.43 6.60
C ALA A 34 -8.22 -0.09 5.86
N ASP A 35 -8.96 0.86 6.43
CA ASP A 35 -9.18 2.18 5.82
C ASP A 35 -7.87 2.98 5.73
N THR A 36 -7.10 2.98 6.82
CA THR A 36 -5.79 3.65 6.88
C THR A 36 -4.79 2.97 5.94
N ALA A 37 -4.74 1.64 5.94
CA ALA A 37 -3.89 0.89 5.03
C ALA A 37 -4.22 1.17 3.56
N GLN A 38 -5.51 1.19 3.21
CA GLN A 38 -5.96 1.51 1.86
C GLN A 38 -5.56 2.92 1.46
N ALA A 39 -5.82 3.93 2.30
CA ALA A 39 -5.47 5.32 2.01
C ALA A 39 -3.96 5.51 1.79
N VAL A 40 -3.13 4.86 2.63
CA VAL A 40 -1.67 4.89 2.49
C VAL A 40 -1.22 4.23 1.19
N LEU A 41 -1.80 3.09 0.82
CA LEU A 41 -1.47 2.38 -0.42
C LEU A 41 -1.90 3.18 -1.67
N GLU A 42 -3.03 3.88 -1.63
CA GLU A 42 -3.50 4.74 -2.72
C GLU A 42 -2.57 5.92 -2.98
N GLU A 43 -2.17 6.65 -1.93
CA GLU A 43 -1.21 7.75 -2.09
C GLU A 43 0.18 7.26 -2.48
N SER A 44 0.61 6.12 -1.93
CA SER A 44 1.89 5.48 -2.32
C SER A 44 1.88 5.07 -3.78
N ALA A 45 0.75 4.55 -4.29
CA ALA A 45 0.60 4.18 -5.69
C ALA A 45 0.73 5.39 -6.62
N LYS A 46 0.14 6.54 -6.24
CA LYS A 46 0.30 7.81 -6.98
C LYS A 46 1.76 8.24 -7.00
N LEU A 47 2.43 8.26 -5.86
CA LEU A 47 3.86 8.61 -5.77
C LEU A 47 4.73 7.70 -6.65
N CYS A 48 4.51 6.39 -6.58
CA CYS A 48 5.25 5.42 -7.37
C CYS A 48 4.99 5.59 -8.88
N GLY A 49 3.75 5.85 -9.28
CA GLY A 49 3.36 6.03 -10.68
C GLY A 49 3.81 7.36 -11.28
N GLU A 50 3.68 8.46 -10.54
CA GLU A 50 3.89 9.82 -11.05
C GLU A 50 5.32 10.32 -10.88
N VAL A 51 6.02 9.86 -9.84
CA VAL A 51 7.37 10.37 -9.51
C VAL A 51 8.42 9.30 -9.74
N LEU A 52 8.27 8.12 -9.14
CA LEU A 52 9.33 7.10 -9.17
C LEU A 52 9.45 6.43 -10.54
N ALA A 53 8.34 6.03 -11.16
CA ALA A 53 8.36 5.32 -12.44
C ALA A 53 8.99 6.13 -13.59
N PRO A 54 8.79 7.45 -13.72
CA PRO A 54 9.52 8.26 -14.70
C PRO A 54 11.03 8.31 -14.46
N LEU A 55 11.46 8.45 -13.20
CA LEU A 55 12.88 8.51 -12.83
C LEU A 55 13.61 7.18 -13.07
N ASN A 56 12.89 6.06 -13.07
CA ASN A 56 13.47 4.75 -13.32
C ASN A 56 14.09 4.59 -14.72
N VAL A 57 13.65 5.37 -15.72
CA VAL A 57 14.24 5.32 -17.08
C VAL A 57 15.53 6.13 -17.16
N GLU A 58 15.62 7.25 -16.43
CA GLU A 58 16.84 8.06 -16.40
C GLU A 58 17.95 7.38 -15.57
N GLY A 59 17.57 6.58 -14.58
CA GLY A 59 18.50 5.89 -13.69
C GLY A 59 19.00 4.50 -14.14
N ASP A 60 18.42 3.92 -15.19
CA ASP A 60 18.82 2.61 -15.78
C ASP A 60 19.90 2.79 -16.86
#